data_AF-S4PXL4-F1
#
_entry.id   AF-S4PXL4-F1
#
_cell.length_a   1.000
_cell.length_b   1.000
_cell.length_c   1.000
_cell.angle_alpha   90.00
_cell.angle_beta   90.00
_cell.angle_gamma   90.00
#
_symmetry.space_group_name_H-M   'P 1'
#
loop_
_entity.id
_entity.type
_entity.pdbx_description
1 polymer ?
#
loop_
_entity_poly.entity_id
_entity_poly.type
_entity_poly.pdbx_seq_one_letter_code
_entity_poly.pdbx_strand_id
1 'polypeptide(L)'
;MIFSSWAFSISYLYFSFGAMVGTGAGLAFPPTVYIVTSYFVRLRGLANGICMSGSAFGSIILPPVLRYLLEEFGYNGAVLILGGIMLNVWAAALLFQPVEVHMVKKYKEI
;
A
#
# COMPACT_ATOMS: atom_id res chain seq x y z
N MET A 1 12.05 2.24 1.58
CA MET A 1 12.27 3.70 1.51
C MET A 1 13.32 4.19 2.50
N ILE A 2 13.28 3.82 3.78
CA ILE A 2 14.23 4.32 4.80
C ILE A 2 15.72 4.05 4.48
N PHE A 3 16.06 2.88 3.93
CA PHE A 3 17.44 2.57 3.51
C PHE A 3 17.97 3.44 2.35
N SER A 4 17.06 4.06 1.59
CA SER A 4 17.44 4.86 0.43
C SER A 4 17.94 6.26 0.82
N SER A 5 17.71 6.73 2.05
CA SER A 5 18.23 8.03 2.51
C SER A 5 19.73 8.00 2.79
N TRP A 6 20.36 6.82 2.78
CA TRP A 6 21.80 6.65 2.96
C TRP A 6 22.52 6.19 1.70
N ALA A 7 21.79 6.01 0.59
CA ALA A 7 22.32 5.48 -0.65
C ALA A 7 23.04 6.57 -1.46
N PHE A 8 24.36 6.66 -1.31
CA PHE A 8 25.26 7.52 -2.08
C PHE A 8 25.40 7.12 -3.58
N SER A 9 24.57 6.20 -4.12
CA SER A 9 24.72 5.70 -5.50
C SER A 9 23.38 5.32 -6.17
N ILE A 10 23.22 5.72 -7.44
CA ILE A 10 22.03 5.48 -8.28
C ILE A 10 21.73 3.98 -8.47
N SER A 11 22.75 3.13 -8.47
CA SER A 11 22.56 1.67 -8.59
C SER A 11 21.89 1.07 -7.35
N TYR A 12 22.19 1.59 -6.16
CA TYR A 12 21.50 1.21 -4.91
C TYR A 12 20.05 1.68 -4.91
N LEU A 13 19.76 2.81 -5.56
CA LEU A 13 18.41 3.30 -5.73
C LEU A 13 17.56 2.36 -6.57
N TYR A 14 18.08 1.92 -7.72
CA TYR A 14 17.37 0.98 -8.59
C TYR A 14 17.11 -0.35 -7.89
N PHE A 15 18.08 -0.86 -7.13
CA PHE A 15 17.93 -2.13 -6.44
C PHE A 15 16.97 -2.04 -5.24
N SER A 16 17.12 -1.03 -4.39
CA SER A 16 16.28 -0.88 -3.19
C SER A 16 14.88 -0.35 -3.51
N PHE A 17 14.73 0.57 -4.45
CA PHE A 17 13.44 1.11 -4.85
C PHE A 17 12.73 0.17 -5.83
N GLY A 18 13.43 -0.31 -6.86
CA GLY A 18 12.84 -1.21 -7.85
C GLY A 18 12.55 -2.60 -7.28
N ALA A 19 13.58 -3.29 -6.78
CA ALA A 19 13.42 -4.68 -6.36
C ALA A 19 12.65 -4.79 -5.03
N MET A 20 13.05 -4.09 -3.96
CA MET A 20 12.34 -4.26 -2.68
C MET A 20 10.93 -3.66 -2.68
N VAL A 21 10.72 -2.45 -3.20
CA VAL A 21 9.37 -1.86 -3.20
C VAL A 21 8.47 -2.60 -4.20
N GLY A 22 9.00 -2.96 -5.38
CA GLY A 22 8.26 -3.74 -6.37
C GLY A 22 7.83 -5.11 -5.84
N THR A 23 8.75 -5.84 -5.18
CA THR A 23 8.42 -7.16 -4.60
C THR A 23 7.42 -7.03 -3.45
N GLY A 24 7.57 -6.01 -2.60
CA GLY A 24 6.63 -5.76 -1.50
C GLY A 24 5.23 -5.39 -1.99
N ALA A 25 5.12 -4.50 -2.97
CA ALA A 25 3.84 -4.12 -3.57
C ALA A 25 3.18 -5.31 -4.29
N GLY A 26 3.97 -6.09 -5.05
CA GLY A 26 3.48 -7.27 -5.77
C GLY A 26 2.97 -8.38 -4.86
N LEU A 27 3.56 -8.56 -3.67
CA LEU A 27 3.10 -9.53 -2.69
C LEU A 27 1.88 -9.05 -1.88
N ALA A 28 1.73 -7.73 -1.67
CA ALA A 28 0.63 -7.17 -0.89
C ALA A 28 -0.67 -6.96 -1.69
N PHE A 29 -0.57 -6.63 -2.98
CA PHE A 29 -1.74 -6.29 -3.80
C PHE A 29 -2.73 -7.46 -3.99
N PRO A 30 -2.29 -8.65 -4.44
CA PRO A 30 -3.18 -9.78 -4.69
C PRO A 30 -3.95 -10.27 -3.44
N PRO A 31 -3.32 -10.49 -2.26
CA PRO A 31 -4.05 -10.97 -1.09
C PRO A 31 -5.01 -9.92 -0.54
N THR A 32 -4.66 -8.62 -0.61
CA THR A 32 -5.56 -7.54 -0.16
C THR A 32 -6.85 -7.52 -0.97
N VAL A 33 -6.75 -7.60 -2.30
CA VAL A 33 -7.93 -7.66 -3.19
C VAL A 33 -8.74 -8.93 -2.93
N TYR A 34 -8.07 -10.06 -2.71
CA TYR A 34 -8.73 -11.33 -2.38
C TYR A 34 -9.51 -11.28 -1.06
N ILE A 35 -8.93 -10.68 -0.01
CA ILE A 35 -9.58 -10.54 1.30
C ILE A 35 -10.83 -9.65 1.18
N VAL A 36 -10.72 -8.48 0.53
CA VAL A 36 -11.85 -7.54 0.35
C VAL A 36 -13.01 -8.19 -0.42
N THR A 37 -12.70 -8.94 -1.48
CA THR A 37 -13.71 -9.66 -2.26
C THR A 37 -14.32 -10.87 -1.53
N SER A 38 -13.60 -11.44 -0.57
CA SER A 38 -14.08 -12.51 0.30
C SER A 38 -15.01 -11.99 1.40
N TYR A 39 -14.72 -10.82 1.98
CA TYR A 39 -15.59 -10.17 2.99
C TYR A 39 -16.95 -9.73 2.43
N PHE A 40 -16.98 -9.17 1.21
CA PHE A 40 -18.21 -8.63 0.62
C PHE A 40 -18.67 -9.41 -0.60
N VAL A 41 -19.02 -10.69 -0.43
CA VAL A 41 -19.45 -11.59 -1.53
C VAL A 41 -20.61 -11.01 -2.36
N ARG A 42 -21.56 -10.33 -1.72
CA ARG A 42 -22.75 -9.76 -2.39
C ARG A 42 -22.48 -8.40 -3.08
N LEU A 43 -21.46 -7.66 -2.64
CA LEU A 43 -21.16 -6.28 -3.06
C LEU A 43 -19.71 -6.10 -3.54
N ARG A 44 -19.10 -7.16 -4.10
CA ARG A 44 -17.69 -7.20 -4.53
C ARG A 44 -17.29 -6.03 -5.43
N GLY A 45 -18.18 -5.66 -6.36
CA GLY A 45 -17.94 -4.55 -7.29
C GLY A 45 -17.86 -3.18 -6.60
N LEU A 46 -18.71 -2.94 -5.60
CA LEU A 46 -18.70 -1.68 -4.84
C LEU A 46 -17.47 -1.60 -3.93
N ALA A 47 -17.11 -2.72 -3.26
CA ALA A 47 -15.94 -2.78 -2.40
C ALA A 47 -14.64 -2.56 -3.19
N ASN A 48 -14.47 -3.21 -4.34
CA ASN A 48 -13.34 -2.97 -5.24
C ASN A 48 -13.36 -1.56 -5.82
N GLY A 49 -14.54 -1.00 -6.12
CA GLY A 49 -14.68 0.38 -6.59
C GLY A 49 -14.19 1.41 -5.57
N ILE A 50 -14.53 1.23 -4.29
CA ILE A 50 -14.04 2.09 -3.19
C ILE A 50 -12.52 1.90 -2.98
N CYS A 51 -12.03 0.67 -3.08
CA CYS A 51 -10.59 0.41 -2.95
C CYS A 51 -9.79 1.07 -4.08
N MET A 52 -10.29 0.99 -5.33
CA MET A 52 -9.66 1.63 -6.48
C MET A 52 -9.77 3.16 -6.44
N SER A 53 -10.88 3.72 -5.94
CA SER A 53 -11.02 5.17 -5.81
C SER A 53 -10.01 5.76 -4.81
N GLY A 54 -9.71 5.04 -3.73
CA GLY A 54 -8.63 5.39 -2.81
C GLY A 54 -7.25 5.44 -3.49
N SER A 55 -6.95 4.46 -4.35
CA SER A 55 -5.71 4.47 -5.14
C SER A 55 -5.64 5.65 -6.12
N ALA A 56 -6.75 5.99 -6.79
CA ALA A 56 -6.81 7.13 -7.70
C ALA A 56 -6.61 8.45 -6.95
N PHE A 57 -7.23 8.60 -5.79
CA PHE A 57 -7.09 9.78 -4.93
C PHE A 57 -5.65 9.95 -4.44
N GLY A 58 -5.01 8.85 -4.02
CA GLY A 58 -3.59 8.81 -3.68
C GLY A 58 -2.71 9.28 -4.83
N SER A 59 -2.91 8.78 -6.04
CA SER A 59 -2.12 9.18 -7.22
C SER A 59 -2.29 10.65 -7.62
N ILE A 60 -3.41 11.28 -7.30
CA ILE A 60 -3.65 12.72 -7.58
C ILE A 60 -2.98 13.59 -6.52
N ILE A 61 -3.05 13.21 -5.24
CA ILE A 61 -2.53 14.00 -4.12
C ILE A 61 -1.02 13.81 -3.93
N LEU A 62 -0.51 12.61 -4.20
CA LEU A 62 0.90 12.29 -4.00
C LEU A 62 1.86 13.22 -4.76
N PRO A 63 1.70 13.53 -6.06
CA PRO A 63 2.63 14.40 -6.78
C PRO A 63 2.78 15.83 -6.21
N PRO A 64 1.72 16.60 -5.91
CA PRO A 64 1.88 17.93 -5.32
C PRO A 64 2.48 17.88 -3.91
N VAL A 65 2.09 16.89 -3.09
CA VAL A 65 2.67 16.70 -1.74
C VAL A 65 4.16 16.34 -1.85
N LEU A 66 4.53 15.45 -2.76
CA LEU A 66 5.90 15.00 -2.98
C LEU A 66 6.78 16.15 -3.47
N ARG A 67 6.25 17.02 -4.34
CA ARG A 67 6.95 18.22 -4.80
C ARG A 67 7.20 19.20 -3.66
N TYR A 68 6.19 19.45 -2.82
CA TYR A 68 6.32 20.30 -1.63
C TYR A 68 7.38 19.74 -0.65
N LEU A 69 7.33 18.44 -0.36
CA LEU A 69 8.32 17.76 0.48
C LEU A 69 9.75 17.84 -0.09
N LEU A 70 9.91 17.75 -1.41
CA LEU A 70 11.21 17.86 -2.06
C LEU A 70 11.77 19.29 -2.01
N GLU A 71 10.91 20.29 -2.20
CA GLU A 71 11.29 21.71 -2.17
C GLU A 71 11.69 22.16 -0.76
N GLU A 72 11.03 21.65 0.29
CA GLU A 72 11.22 22.11 1.67
C GLU A 72 12.22 21.24 2.48
N PHE A 73 12.25 19.91 2.27
CA PHE A 73 13.08 18.97 3.04
C PHE A 73 14.16 18.25 2.21
N GLY A 74 14.23 18.54 0.91
CA GLY A 74 15.15 17.87 -0.01
C GLY A 74 14.86 16.37 -0.18
N TYR A 75 15.75 15.69 -0.92
CA TYR A 75 15.57 14.28 -1.29
C TYR A 75 15.50 13.32 -0.08
N ASN A 76 16.42 13.47 0.87
CA ASN A 76 16.50 12.56 2.01
C ASN A 76 15.31 12.68 2.96
N GLY A 77 14.83 13.91 3.21
CA GLY A 77 13.65 14.15 4.04
C GLY A 77 12.36 13.67 3.39
N ALA A 78 12.19 13.91 2.09
CA ALA A 78 11.01 13.45 1.35
C ALA A 78 10.88 11.91 1.37
N VAL A 79 11.99 11.19 1.18
CA VAL A 79 12.01 9.71 1.19
C VAL A 79 11.74 9.14 2.58
N LEU A 80 12.18 9.82 3.64
CA LEU A 80 11.89 9.43 5.03
C LEU A 80 10.40 9.58 5.36
N ILE A 81 9.79 10.70 4.99
CA ILE A 81 8.36 10.95 5.24
C ILE A 81 7.50 9.97 4.44
N LEU A 82 7.82 9.75 3.16
CA LEU A 82 7.15 8.73 2.34
C LEU A 82 7.30 7.32 2.95
N GLY A 83 8.48 7.01 3.49
CA GLY A 83 8.70 5.77 4.25
C GLY A 83 7.79 5.65 5.48
N GLY A 84 7.59 6.75 6.22
CA GLY A 84 6.66 6.80 7.36
C GLY A 84 5.19 6.61 6.95
N ILE A 85 4.77 7.19 5.82
CA ILE A 85 3.43 6.97 5.26
C ILE A 85 3.25 5.48 4.88
N MET A 86 4.28 4.87 4.28
CA MET A 86 4.23 3.44 3.93
C MET A 86 4.18 2.52 5.16
N LEU A 87 4.80 2.90 6.29
CA LEU A 87 4.66 2.17 7.54
C LEU A 87 3.23 2.21 8.10
N ASN A 88 2.48 3.30 7.88
CA ASN A 88 1.07 3.34 8.24
C ASN A 88 0.24 2.35 7.41
N VAL A 89 0.59 2.13 6.14
CA VAL A 89 -0.03 1.11 5.30
C VAL A 89 0.23 -0.29 5.86
N TRP A 90 1.45 -0.55 6.34
CA TRP A 90 1.79 -1.82 7.00
C TRP A 90 1.06 -2.00 8.33
N ALA A 91 0.91 -0.93 9.13
CA ALA A 91 0.11 -0.97 10.35
C ALA A 91 -1.37 -1.25 10.07
N ALA A 92 -1.94 -0.62 9.03
CA ALA A 92 -3.29 -0.93 8.56
C ALA A 92 -3.39 -2.37 8.03
N ALA A 93 -2.33 -2.89 7.39
CA ALA A 93 -2.28 -4.27 6.94
C ALA A 93 -2.24 -5.28 8.09
N LEU A 94 -1.54 -4.96 9.18
CA LEU A 94 -1.54 -5.75 10.43
C LEU A 94 -2.90 -5.73 11.14
N LEU A 95 -3.70 -4.69 10.91
CA LEU A 95 -5.08 -4.61 11.40
C LEU A 95 -6.04 -5.53 10.62
N PHE A 96 -5.64 -6.05 9.44
CA PHE A 96 -6.41 -7.09 8.76
C PHE A 96 -6.36 -8.39 9.59
N GLN A 97 -7.35 -8.57 10.45
CA GLN A 97 -7.60 -9.84 11.10
C GLN A 97 -8.00 -10.91 10.07
N PRO A 98 -7.65 -12.18 10.30
CA PRO A 98 -7.98 -13.28 9.41
C PRO A 98 -9.48 -13.34 9.16
N VAL A 99 -9.84 -13.41 7.88
CA VAL A 99 -11.24 -13.44 7.40
C VAL A 99 -12.01 -14.61 8.00
N GLU A 100 -11.33 -15.71 8.38
CA GLU A 100 -11.96 -16.90 8.97
C GLU A 100 -12.70 -16.62 10.29
N VAL A 101 -12.30 -15.59 11.05
CA VAL A 101 -12.92 -15.28 12.36
C VAL A 101 -14.24 -14.51 12.23
N HIS A 102 -14.41 -13.80 11.12
CA HIS A 102 -15.58 -12.93 10.86
C HIS A 102 -16.49 -13.43 9.73
N MET A 103 -16.10 -14.53 9.06
CA MET A 103 -16.96 -15.21 8.10
C MET A 103 -18.09 -15.92 8.84
N VAL A 104 -19.29 -15.34 8.80
CA VAL A 104 -20.53 -16.08 9.13
C VAL A 104 -20.64 -17.22 8.13
N LYS A 105 -20.56 -18.48 8.61
CA LYS A 105 -20.83 -19.69 7.83
C LYS A 105 -22.25 -19.61 7.22
N LYS A 106 -22.35 -19.13 5.99
CA LYS A 106 -23.49 -19.29 5.09
C LYS A 106 -22.85 -19.64 3.74
N TYR A 107 -22.58 -20.90 3.42
CA TYR A 107 -23.50 -22.02 3.29
C TYR A 107 -22.81 -23.32 3.72
N LYS A 108 -23.29 -23.90 4.82
CA LYS A 108 -23.40 -25.35 4.94
C LYS A 108 -24.84 -25.63 4.50
N GLU A 109 -25.02 -26.48 3.49
CA GLU A 109 -26.30 -26.89 2.87
C GLU A 109 -26.91 -25.85 1.91
N ILE A 110 -26.74 -26.05 0.60
CA ILE A 110 -27.62 -26.89 -0.24
C ILE A 110 -26.76 -27.59 -1.29
#